data_AF-A0A383F1G3-F1
#
_entry.id   AF-A0A383F1G3-F1
#
_cell.length_a   1.000
_cell.length_b   1.000
_cell.length_c   1.000
_cell.angle_alpha   90.00
_cell.angle_beta   90.00
_cell.angle_gamma   90.00
#
_symmetry.space_group_name_H-M   'P 1'
#
loop_
_entity.id
_entity.type
_entity.pdbx_description
1 polymer ?
#
loop_
_entity_poly.entity_id
_entity_poly.type
_entity_poly.pdbx_seq_one_letter_code
_entity_poly.pdbx_strand_id
1 'polypeptide(L)'
;MGTALLYYGADFLVMGSKAVASKFKIPPIVVGITLVAFGTSLPELIVSIIAILKGEPGIVVGNVVGSNIANIGLVLGITAVLTPIIFSFKKISFDLYFLIFITFLPLLFIYLGDLVFWQGLLFLLLLSGYCWYL
;
A
#
# COMPACT_ATOMS: atom_id res chain seq x y z
N MET A 1 23.50 0.89 8.15
CA MET A 1 23.57 0.87 6.66
C MET A 1 22.19 0.76 6.02
N GLY A 2 21.34 -0.20 6.42
CA GLY A 2 19.99 -0.36 5.84
C GLY A 2 19.07 0.87 5.96
N THR A 3 19.11 1.60 7.08
CA THR A 3 18.33 2.84 7.28
C THR A 3 18.74 3.97 6.32
N ALA A 4 20.05 4.14 6.09
CA ALA A 4 20.55 5.13 5.14
C ALA A 4 20.17 4.77 3.70
N LEU A 5 20.26 3.49 3.33
CA LEU A 5 19.82 3.01 2.01
C LEU A 5 18.31 3.19 1.79
N LEU A 6 17.49 2.96 2.82
CA LEU A 6 16.05 3.23 2.78
C LEU A 6 15.76 4.72 2.59
N TYR A 7 16.46 5.60 3.30
CA TYR A 7 16.29 7.05 3.18
C TYR A 7 16.62 7.55 1.76
N TYR A 8 17.83 7.24 1.26
CA TYR A 8 18.24 7.67 -0.08
C TYR A 8 17.46 6.95 -1.18
N GLY A 9 17.11 5.68 -0.98
CA GLY A 9 16.28 4.92 -1.92
C GLY A 9 14.87 5.49 -2.06
N ALA A 10 14.23 5.88 -0.96
CA ALA A 10 12.93 6.55 -0.99
C ALA A 10 13.01 7.91 -1.69
N ASP A 11 14.05 8.70 -1.41
CA ASP A 11 14.24 10.01 -2.03
C ASP A 11 14.48 9.89 -3.56
N PHE A 12 15.30 8.93 -3.99
CA PHE A 12 15.49 8.62 -5.41
C PHE A 12 14.20 8.12 -6.07
N LEU A 13 13.42 7.28 -5.39
CA LEU A 13 12.15 6.78 -5.92
C LEU A 13 11.16 7.93 -6.13
N VAL A 14 11.05 8.87 -5.18
CA VAL A 14 10.18 10.04 -5.31
C VAL A 14 10.66 10.98 -6.42
N MET A 15 11.96 11.27 -6.50
CA MET A 15 12.52 12.13 -7.55
C MET A 15 12.36 11.52 -8.95
N GLY A 16 12.69 10.23 -9.09
CA GLY A 16 12.52 9.49 -10.35
C GLY A 16 11.05 9.45 -10.77
N SER A 17 10.14 9.20 -9.84
CA SER A 17 8.70 9.20 -10.08
C SER A 17 8.21 10.56 -10.57
N LYS A 18 8.63 11.67 -9.94
CA LYS A 18 8.27 13.03 -10.37
C LYS A 18 8.82 13.37 -11.77
N ALA A 19 10.04 12.93 -12.10
CA ALA A 19 10.64 13.15 -13.41
C ALA A 19 9.87 12.43 -14.52
N VAL A 20 9.45 11.18 -14.28
CA VAL A 20 8.59 10.42 -15.20
C VAL A 20 7.23 11.10 -15.33
N ALA A 21 6.59 11.50 -14.22
CA ALA A 21 5.29 12.18 -14.22
C ALA A 21 5.30 13.44 -15.11
N SER A 22 6.33 14.27 -14.96
CA SER A 22 6.53 15.50 -15.73
C SER A 22 6.67 15.22 -17.23
N LYS A 23 7.44 14.19 -17.58
CA LYS A 23 7.67 13.80 -18.99
C LYS A 23 6.40 13.29 -19.69
N PHE A 24 5.54 12.59 -18.96
CA PHE A 24 4.29 12.03 -19.47
C PHE A 24 3.06 12.92 -19.22
N LYS A 25 3.23 14.13 -18.67
CA LYS A 25 2.15 15.05 -18.26
C LYS A 25 1.10 14.39 -17.35
N ILE A 26 1.51 13.41 -16.56
CA ILE A 26 0.64 12.73 -15.59
C ILE A 26 0.54 13.60 -14.34
N PRO A 27 -0.66 13.83 -13.78
CA PRO A 27 -0.80 14.60 -12.55
C PRO A 27 0.05 14.01 -11.40
N PRO A 28 0.77 14.85 -10.63
CA PRO A 28 1.64 14.37 -9.55
C PRO A 28 0.91 13.50 -8.51
N ILE A 29 -0.39 13.76 -8.29
CA ILE A 29 -1.21 12.99 -7.37
C ILE A 29 -1.40 11.54 -7.85
N VAL A 30 -1.58 11.32 -9.15
CA VAL A 30 -1.72 9.98 -9.75
C VAL A 30 -0.42 9.19 -9.57
N VAL A 31 0.73 9.83 -9.73
CA VAL A 31 2.04 9.18 -9.51
C VAL A 31 2.28 8.87 -8.03
N GLY A 32 1.85 9.74 -7.12
CA GLY A 32 1.92 9.50 -5.68
C GLY A 32 1.09 8.29 -5.24
N ILE A 33 -0.15 8.19 -5.73
CA ILE A 33 -1.09 7.10 -5.36
C ILE A 33 -0.87 5.80 -6.13
N THR A 34 -0.09 5.80 -7.22
CA THR A 34 0.24 4.60 -7.99
C THR A 34 1.71 4.24 -7.87
N LEU A 35 2.61 4.90 -8.59
CA LEU A 35 4.02 4.54 -8.71
C LEU A 35 4.76 4.58 -7.36
N VAL A 36 4.55 5.64 -6.58
CA VAL A 36 5.19 5.78 -5.27
C VAL A 36 4.61 4.77 -4.28
N ALA A 37 3.28 4.67 -4.19
CA ALA A 37 2.62 3.69 -3.34
C ALA A 37 3.06 2.25 -3.64
N PHE A 38 3.13 1.88 -4.91
CA PHE A 38 3.60 0.56 -5.35
C PHE A 38 5.07 0.35 -4.98
N GLY A 39 5.92 1.36 -5.24
CA GLY A 39 7.34 1.33 -4.95
C GLY A 39 7.65 1.16 -3.45
N THR A 40 6.90 1.84 -2.58
CA THR A 40 7.05 1.71 -1.14
C THR A 40 6.58 0.37 -0.59
N SER A 41 5.69 -0.34 -1.28
CA SER A 41 5.17 -1.65 -0.87
C SER A 41 5.92 -2.84 -1.50
N LEU A 42 6.89 -2.60 -2.38
CA LEU A 42 7.73 -3.66 -2.97
C LEU A 42 8.53 -4.46 -1.92
N PRO A 43 9.18 -3.84 -0.92
CA PRO A 43 9.88 -4.59 0.13
C PRO A 43 8.96 -5.57 0.85
N GLU A 44 7.74 -5.15 1.19
CA GLU A 44 6.71 -5.93 1.87
C GLU A 44 6.25 -7.10 0.99
N LEU A 45 6.07 -6.87 -0.32
CA LEU A 45 5.76 -7.93 -1.27
C LEU A 45 6.87 -8.98 -1.29
N ILE A 46 8.13 -8.55 -1.38
CA ILE A 46 9.29 -9.45 -1.40
C ILE A 46 9.38 -10.26 -0.10
N VAL A 47 9.22 -9.61 1.07
CA VAL A 47 9.20 -10.29 2.37
C VAL A 47 8.09 -11.32 2.44
N SER A 48 6.90 -10.99 1.95
CA SER A 48 5.75 -11.91 1.92
C SER A 48 5.99 -13.11 1.01
N ILE A 49 6.58 -12.90 -0.18
CA ILE A 49 6.95 -14.00 -1.10
C ILE A 49 8.01 -14.91 -0.46
N ILE A 50 9.03 -14.33 0.17
CA ILE A 50 10.07 -15.13 0.83
C ILE A 50 9.49 -15.93 2.00
N ALA A 51 8.58 -15.33 2.78
CA ALA A 51 7.92 -16.01 3.90
C ALA A 51 7.07 -17.19 3.46
N ILE A 52 6.27 -17.04 2.40
CA ILE A 52 5.44 -18.15 1.89
C ILE A 52 6.32 -19.27 1.30
N LEU A 53 7.41 -18.94 0.61
CA LEU A 53 8.37 -19.93 0.10
C LEU A 53 9.10 -20.70 1.20
N LYS A 54 9.21 -20.10 2.39
CA LYS A 54 9.78 -20.75 3.60
C LYS A 54 8.75 -21.54 4.39
N GLY A 55 7.48 -21.56 3.98
CA GLY A 55 6.42 -22.26 4.72
C GLY A 55 5.95 -21.52 5.97
N GLU A 56 6.16 -20.19 6.05
CA GLU A 56 5.84 -19.36 7.21
C GLU A 56 4.69 -18.36 6.90
N PRO A 57 3.46 -18.83 6.66
CA PRO A 57 2.34 -17.97 6.25
C PRO A 57 1.93 -16.94 7.32
N GLY A 58 2.21 -17.22 8.61
CA GLY A 58 1.97 -16.27 9.70
C GLY A 58 2.76 -14.97 9.55
N ILE A 59 3.98 -15.04 9.00
CA ILE A 59 4.80 -13.86 8.72
C ILE A 59 4.16 -13.01 7.61
N VAL A 60 3.52 -13.62 6.61
CA VAL A 60 2.84 -12.91 5.52
C VAL A 60 1.70 -12.05 6.09
N VAL A 61 0.84 -12.63 6.92
CA VAL A 61 -0.28 -11.91 7.54
C VAL A 61 0.24 -10.81 8.46
N GLY A 62 1.24 -11.12 9.28
CA GLY A 62 1.87 -10.13 10.17
C GLY A 62 2.49 -8.96 9.42
N ASN A 63 3.15 -9.22 8.29
CA ASN A 63 3.74 -8.19 7.44
C ASN A 63 2.67 -7.30 6.80
N VAL A 64 1.62 -7.87 6.19
CA VAL A 64 0.55 -7.08 5.55
C VAL A 64 -0.21 -6.23 6.56
N VAL A 65 -0.64 -6.83 7.68
CA VAL A 65 -1.42 -6.12 8.71
C VAL A 65 -0.55 -5.09 9.43
N GLY A 66 0.66 -5.49 9.82
CA GLY A 66 1.61 -4.62 10.53
C GLY A 66 2.00 -3.39 9.71
N SER A 67 2.31 -3.56 8.43
CA SER A 67 2.68 -2.44 7.55
C SER A 67 1.53 -1.45 7.34
N ASN A 68 0.29 -1.93 7.19
CA ASN A 68 -0.87 -1.02 7.09
C ASN A 68 -1.12 -0.24 8.39
N ILE A 69 -0.99 -0.90 9.54
CA ILE A 69 -1.08 -0.23 10.86
C ILE A 69 0.03 0.81 11.01
N ALA A 70 1.27 0.48 10.64
CA ALA A 70 2.38 1.43 10.69
C ALA A 70 2.18 2.61 9.73
N ASN A 71 1.70 2.38 8.51
CA ASN A 71 1.45 3.43 7.53
C ASN A 71 0.36 4.41 8.01
N ILE A 72 -0.73 3.92 8.59
CA ILE A 72 -1.83 4.77 9.07
C ILE A 72 -1.50 5.38 10.44
N GLY A 73 -1.07 4.57 11.40
CA GLY A 73 -0.85 4.99 12.78
C GLY A 73 0.41 5.82 12.95
N LEU A 74 1.53 5.36 12.40
CA LEU A 74 2.83 6.02 12.56
C LEU A 74 3.06 7.07 11.48
N VAL A 75 3.05 6.68 10.20
CA VAL A 75 3.45 7.58 9.10
C VAL A 75 2.41 8.68 8.91
N LEU A 76 1.15 8.32 8.69
CA LEU A 76 0.07 9.31 8.52
C LEU A 76 -0.19 10.08 9.82
N GLY A 77 -0.13 9.40 10.98
CA GLY A 77 -0.28 10.04 12.29
C GLY A 77 0.77 11.13 12.56
N ILE A 78 2.07 10.82 12.38
CA ILE A 78 3.14 11.82 12.51
C ILE A 78 2.98 12.93 11.46
N THR A 79 2.64 12.57 10.21
CA THR A 79 2.44 13.56 9.15
C THR A 79 1.31 14.53 9.49
N ALA A 80 0.20 14.05 10.04
CA ALA A 80 -0.94 14.88 10.44
C ALA A 80 -0.62 15.79 11.64
N VAL A 81 0.26 15.37 12.55
CA VAL A 81 0.75 16.21 13.66
C VAL A 81 1.67 17.32 13.16
N LEU A 82 2.58 17.01 12.22
CA LEU A 82 3.55 17.98 11.68
C LEU A 82 2.91 18.95 10.68
N THR A 83 2.03 18.45 9.81
CA THR A 83 1.39 19.21 8.74
C THR A 83 -0.10 18.84 8.69
N PRO A 84 -0.99 19.69 9.26
CA PRO A 84 -2.42 19.41 9.28
C PRO A 84 -2.98 19.15 7.88
N ILE A 85 -3.56 17.96 7.70
CA ILE A 85 -4.08 17.52 6.40
C ILE A 85 -5.55 17.94 6.29
N ILE A 86 -5.83 18.97 5.49
CA ILE A 86 -7.20 19.44 5.24
C ILE A 86 -7.72 18.76 3.97
N PHE A 87 -8.79 17.97 4.09
CA PHE A 87 -9.43 17.32 2.97
C PHE A 87 -10.95 17.41 3.07
N SER A 88 -11.62 17.32 1.91
CA SER A 88 -13.08 17.22 1.85
C SER A 88 -13.50 15.76 1.92
N PHE A 89 -14.26 15.37 2.95
CA PHE A 89 -14.75 13.99 3.10
C PHE A 89 -15.48 13.49 1.84
N LYS A 90 -16.26 14.35 1.17
CA LYS A 90 -16.94 14.00 -0.09
C LYS A 90 -15.98 13.50 -1.17
N LYS A 91 -14.76 14.04 -1.26
CA LYS A 91 -13.79 13.66 -2.29
C LYS A 91 -13.11 12.32 -2.04
N ILE A 92 -12.93 11.93 -0.77
CA ILE A 92 -12.19 10.72 -0.38
C ILE A 92 -13.07 9.61 0.20
N SER A 93 -14.38 9.86 0.34
CA SER A 93 -15.30 8.92 1.00
C SER A 93 -15.29 7.54 0.35
N PHE A 94 -15.23 7.47 -0.97
CA PHE A 94 -15.11 6.21 -1.70
C PHE A 94 -13.82 5.46 -1.31
N ASP A 95 -12.67 6.14 -1.35
CA ASP A 95 -11.38 5.54 -1.04
C ASP A 95 -11.32 5.04 0.41
N LEU A 96 -11.90 5.80 1.35
CA LEU A 96 -12.00 5.40 2.75
C LEU A 96 -12.87 4.16 2.95
N TYR A 97 -14.05 4.12 2.34
CA TYR A 97 -14.93 2.95 2.45
C TYR A 97 -14.32 1.72 1.78
N PHE A 98 -13.66 1.91 0.63
CA PHE A 98 -12.95 0.84 -0.07
C PHE A 98 -11.77 0.30 0.76
N LEU A 99 -10.99 1.19 1.39
CA LEU A 99 -9.88 0.80 2.28
C LEU A 99 -10.38 0.01 3.49
N ILE A 100 -11.47 0.43 4.13
CA ILE A 100 -12.08 -0.31 5.24
C ILE A 100 -12.52 -1.69 4.75
N PHE A 101 -13.26 -1.75 3.64
CA PHE A 101 -13.74 -3.01 3.06
C PHE A 101 -12.60 -3.99 2.78
N ILE A 102 -11.55 -3.55 2.08
CA ILE A 102 -10.44 -4.41 1.68
C ILE A 102 -9.55 -4.83 2.86
N THR A 103 -9.55 -4.07 3.96
CA THR A 103 -8.84 -4.43 5.20
C THR A 103 -9.57 -5.54 5.96
N PHE A 104 -10.90 -5.50 6.00
CA PHE A 104 -11.70 -6.51 6.69
C PHE A 104 -11.92 -7.80 5.89
N LEU A 105 -11.91 -7.72 4.56
CA LEU A 105 -12.13 -8.86 3.67
C LEU A 105 -11.16 -10.05 3.92
N PRO A 106 -9.83 -9.86 4.01
CA PRO A 106 -8.91 -10.98 4.29
C PRO A 106 -9.08 -11.52 5.71
N LEU A 107 -9.44 -10.68 6.69
CA LEU A 107 -9.75 -11.13 8.06
C LEU A 107 -10.97 -12.05 8.07
N LEU A 108 -12.01 -11.73 7.28
CA LEU A 108 -13.18 -12.59 7.12
C LEU A 108 -12.80 -13.93 6.50
N PHE A 109 -11.95 -13.95 5.47
CA PHE A 109 -11.49 -15.20 4.87
C PHE A 109 -10.69 -16.06 5.84
N ILE A 110 -9.77 -15.46 6.60
CA ILE A 110 -8.99 -16.15 7.64
C ILE A 110 -9.91 -16.71 8.73
N TYR A 111 -10.98 -15.98 9.09
CA TYR A 111 -11.96 -16.46 10.07
C TYR A 111 -12.79 -17.65 9.55
N LEU A 112 -13.11 -17.66 8.26
CA LEU A 112 -13.89 -18.72 7.61
C LEU A 112 -13.04 -19.95 7.22
N GLY A 113 -11.70 -19.83 7.20
CA GLY A 113 -10.77 -20.90 6.86
C GLY A 113 -9.42 -20.37 6.39
N ASP A 114 -8.71 -21.16 5.58
CA ASP A 114 -7.41 -20.75 5.06
C ASP A 114 -7.51 -19.80 3.86
N LEU A 115 -6.48 -18.98 3.68
CA LEU A 115 -6.34 -18.17 2.48
C LEU A 115 -6.00 -19.05 1.27
N VAL A 116 -6.91 -19.09 0.29
CA VAL A 116 -6.74 -19.90 -0.93
C VAL A 116 -6.44 -19.04 -2.15
N PHE A 117 -5.88 -19.66 -3.19
CA PHE A 117 -5.45 -19.00 -4.42
C PHE A 117 -6.52 -18.09 -5.06
N TRP A 118 -7.77 -18.54 -5.12
CA TRP A 118 -8.87 -17.77 -5.71
C TRP A 118 -9.17 -16.46 -4.97
N GLN A 119 -8.95 -16.41 -3.66
CA GLN A 119 -9.10 -15.17 -2.88
C GLN A 119 -7.96 -14.20 -3.21
N GLY A 120 -6.74 -14.69 -3.44
CA GLY A 120 -5.64 -13.88 -3.95
C GLY A 120 -5.95 -13.27 -5.32
N LEU A 121 -6.55 -14.06 -6.22
CA LEU A 121 -6.97 -13.58 -7.54
C LEU A 121 -8.07 -12.51 -7.44
N LEU A 122 -9.01 -12.67 -6.49
CA LEU A 122 -10.01 -11.64 -6.16
C LEU A 122 -9.33 -10.34 -5.70
N PHE A 123 -8.33 -10.38 -4.83
CA PHE A 123 -7.60 -9.17 -4.40
C PHE A 123 -6.88 -8.48 -5.55
N LEU A 124 -6.28 -9.23 -6.48
CA LEU A 124 -5.66 -8.67 -7.69
C LEU A 124 -6.67 -8.02 -8.63
N LEU A 125 -7.87 -8.60 -8.78
CA LEU A 125 -8.96 -7.99 -9.55
C LEU A 125 -9.47 -6.71 -8.89
N LEU A 126 -9.64 -6.70 -7.57
CA LEU A 126 -10.04 -5.50 -6.82
C LEU A 126 -8.99 -4.39 -6.93
N LEU A 127 -7.71 -4.72 -6.81
CA LEU A 127 -6.61 -3.78 -7.01
C LEU A 127 -6.62 -3.21 -8.43
N SER A 128 -6.77 -4.07 -9.44
CA SER A 128 -6.81 -3.64 -10.84
C SER A 128 -8.00 -2.73 -11.13
N GLY A 129 -9.18 -3.05 -10.57
CA GLY A 129 -10.38 -2.22 -10.68
C GLY A 129 -10.22 -0.86 -10.00
N TYR A 130 -9.58 -0.81 -8.83
CA TYR A 130 -9.27 0.44 -8.14
C TYR A 130 -8.28 1.30 -8.93
N CYS A 131 -7.23 0.70 -9.49
CA CYS A 131 -6.29 1.39 -10.37
C CYS A 131 -6.92 1.94 -11.65
N TRP A 132 -7.97 1.31 -12.18
CA TRP A 132 -8.71 1.81 -13.34
C TRP A 132 -9.65 2.98 -13.00
N TYR A 133 -10.19 2.98 -11.77
CA TYR A 133 -11.07 4.04 -11.29
C TYR A 133 -10.31 5.37 -11.04
N LEU A 134 -9.03 5.28 -10.65
CA LEU A 134 -8.10 6.39 -10.42
C LEU A 134 -7.74 7.16 -11.69
#